data_AF-A0A084GW75-F1
#
_entry.id   AF-A0A084GW75-F1
#
_cell.length_a   1.000
_cell.length_b   1.000
_cell.length_c   1.000
_cell.angle_alpha   90.00
_cell.angle_beta   90.00
_cell.angle_gamma   90.00
#
_symmetry.space_group_name_H-M   'P 1'
#
loop_
_entity.id
_entity.type
_entity.pdbx_description
1 polymer ?
#
loop_
_entity_poly.entity_id
_entity_poly.type
_entity_poly.pdbx_seq_one_letter_code
_entity_poly.pdbx_strand_id
1 'polypeptide(L)'
;MKKRAYAIIALVIFLAMMIINNLNMGNEAEKLQQERDNLTEQVAAFKEDGEKHSAAYEETLKENEQLKSDADDLKKEIDRLKSPVLYQDFLDAVRTVEDYKKEDSFIKAKDYFAFSLIGGFSSLDSAGKCPCGIDFKSGSIDWKPNSVLDLKELGIEGERIVLTYQTAEMIKDDYQFIMSKTKGFNDETPRWRIEEMKTIAK
;
A
#
# COMPACT_ATOMS: atom_id res chain seq x y z
N MET A 1 38.65 -73.78 72.87
CA MET A 1 37.27 -73.53 72.42
C MET A 1 36.96 -72.09 71.99
N LYS A 2 37.58 -71.04 72.56
CA LYS A 2 37.24 -69.63 72.23
C LYS A 2 37.54 -69.19 70.78
N LYS A 3 38.67 -69.61 70.17
CA LYS A 3 39.08 -69.17 68.81
C LYS A 3 38.14 -69.60 67.67
N ARG A 4 37.47 -70.76 67.79
CA ARG A 4 36.53 -71.26 66.77
C ARG A 4 35.19 -70.52 66.80
N ALA A 5 34.76 -70.06 67.97
CA ALA A 5 33.54 -69.26 68.11
C ALA A 5 33.68 -67.87 67.47
N TYR A 6 34.83 -67.20 67.64
CA TYR A 6 35.09 -65.90 67.00
C TYR A 6 35.14 -65.99 65.47
N ALA A 7 35.64 -67.10 64.90
CA ALA A 7 35.67 -67.31 63.46
C ALA A 7 34.24 -67.46 62.87
N ILE A 8 33.36 -68.17 63.58
CA ILE A 8 31.96 -68.33 63.16
C ILE A 8 31.20 -67.00 63.26
N ILE A 9 31.41 -66.24 64.33
CA ILE A 9 30.78 -64.94 64.52
C ILE A 9 31.23 -63.95 63.43
N ALA A 10 32.53 -63.93 63.10
CA ALA A 10 33.04 -63.09 62.01
C ALA A 10 32.44 -63.47 60.64
N LEU A 11 32.24 -64.76 60.39
CA LEU A 11 31.67 -65.25 59.12
C LEU A 11 30.17 -64.90 58.98
N VAL A 12 29.42 -64.94 60.08
CA VAL A 12 28.00 -64.53 60.11
C VAL A 12 27.87 -63.02 59.88
N ILE A 13 28.75 -62.21 60.46
CA ILE A 13 28.78 -60.76 60.23
C ILE A 13 29.11 -60.43 58.77
N PHE A 14 30.05 -61.18 58.15
CA PHE A 14 30.42 -60.99 56.75
C PHE A 14 29.29 -61.38 55.78
N LEU A 15 28.60 -62.49 56.05
CA LEU A 15 27.41 -62.91 55.30
C LEU A 15 26.27 -61.90 55.45
N ALA A 16 26.03 -61.39 56.66
CA ALA A 16 25.04 -60.35 56.88
C ALA A 16 25.38 -59.07 56.11
N MET A 17 26.65 -58.64 56.10
CA MET A 17 27.10 -57.50 55.29
C MET A 17 26.95 -57.75 53.78
N MET A 18 27.24 -58.95 53.27
CA MET A 18 27.04 -59.30 51.86
C MET A 18 25.56 -59.26 51.46
N ILE A 19 24.66 -59.77 52.31
CA ILE A 19 23.22 -59.74 52.06
C ILE A 19 22.71 -58.29 52.07
N ILE A 20 23.16 -57.47 53.03
CA ILE A 20 22.79 -56.05 53.12
C ILE A 20 23.32 -55.27 51.90
N ASN A 21 24.56 -55.51 51.46
CA ASN A 21 25.10 -54.87 50.26
C ASN A 21 24.35 -55.26 48.99
N ASN A 22 23.95 -56.53 48.85
CA ASN A 22 23.21 -57.00 47.67
C ASN A 22 21.76 -56.45 47.64
N LEU A 23 21.12 -56.35 48.81
CA LEU A 23 19.80 -55.72 48.95
C LEU A 23 19.86 -54.20 48.70
N ASN A 24 20.90 -53.52 49.19
CA ASN A 24 21.11 -52.09 48.94
C ASN A 24 21.43 -51.81 47.46
N MET A 25 22.22 -52.67 46.79
CA MET A 25 22.48 -52.55 45.35
C MET A 25 21.21 -52.74 44.51
N GLY A 26 20.31 -53.65 44.89
CA GLY A 26 19.01 -53.81 44.23
C GLY A 26 18.14 -52.55 44.37
N ASN A 27 18.13 -51.94 45.56
CA ASN A 27 17.35 -50.74 45.86
C ASN A 27 17.94 -49.48 45.20
N GLU A 28 19.26 -49.40 45.06
CA GLU A 28 19.95 -48.34 44.29
C GLU A 28 19.76 -48.51 42.78
N ALA A 29 19.81 -49.74 42.25
CA ALA A 29 19.53 -50.01 40.85
C ALA A 29 18.09 -49.65 40.47
N GLU A 30 17.12 -49.96 41.33
CA GLU A 30 15.72 -49.61 41.14
C GLU A 30 15.50 -48.09 41.19
N LYS A 31 16.14 -47.38 42.13
CA LYS A 31 16.14 -45.90 42.17
C LYS A 31 16.75 -45.26 40.92
N LEU A 32 17.91 -45.77 40.48
CA LEU A 32 18.57 -45.27 39.27
C LEU A 32 17.73 -45.52 38.01
N GLN A 33 17.01 -46.64 37.96
CA GLN A 33 16.10 -46.93 36.87
C GLN A 33 14.89 -46.00 36.88
N GLN A 34 14.34 -45.71 38.06
CA GLN A 34 13.25 -44.76 38.24
C GLN A 34 13.66 -43.31 37.89
N GLU A 35 14.86 -42.88 38.28
CA GLU A 35 15.42 -41.58 37.88
C GLU A 35 15.66 -41.49 36.37
N ARG A 36 16.18 -42.57 35.76
CA ARG A 36 16.38 -42.61 34.31
C ARG A 36 15.06 -42.54 33.54
N ASP A 37 14.03 -43.24 34.01
CA ASP A 37 12.72 -43.22 33.37
C ASP A 37 12.06 -41.83 33.52
N ASN A 38 12.16 -41.20 34.70
CA ASN A 38 11.70 -39.83 34.94
C ASN A 38 12.45 -38.79 34.08
N LEU A 39 13.77 -38.90 33.97
CA LEU A 39 14.57 -38.02 33.10
C LEU A 39 14.20 -38.20 31.61
N THR A 40 13.91 -39.43 31.19
CA THR A 40 13.49 -39.72 29.82
C THR A 40 12.13 -39.08 29.52
N GLU A 41 11.20 -39.14 30.46
CA GLU A 41 9.89 -38.50 30.36
C GLU A 41 10.01 -36.96 30.32
N GLN A 42 10.86 -36.37 31.16
CA GLN A 42 11.13 -34.93 31.14
C GLN A 42 11.78 -34.47 29.83
N VAL A 43 12.73 -35.23 29.28
CA VAL A 43 13.36 -34.91 27.99
C VAL A 43 12.35 -35.01 26.84
N ALA A 44 11.46 -36.00 26.86
CA ALA A 44 10.39 -36.12 25.87
C ALA A 44 9.42 -34.92 25.95
N ALA A 45 8.99 -34.54 27.15
CA ALA A 45 8.14 -33.37 27.37
C ALA A 45 8.81 -32.06 26.94
N PHE A 46 10.09 -31.85 27.29
CA PHE A 46 10.86 -30.68 26.85
C PHE A 46 11.02 -30.61 25.34
N LYS A 47 11.22 -31.76 24.68
CA LYS A 47 11.35 -31.83 23.23
C LYS A 47 10.02 -31.47 22.55
N GLU A 48 8.91 -32.01 23.03
CA GLU A 48 7.58 -31.69 22.51
C GLU A 48 7.22 -30.21 22.72
N ASP A 49 7.53 -29.65 23.89
CA ASP A 49 7.28 -28.23 24.19
C ASP A 49 8.16 -27.30 23.34
N GLY A 50 9.41 -27.70 23.08
CA GLY A 50 10.32 -27.02 22.18
C GLY A 50 9.84 -27.06 20.72
N GLU A 51 9.32 -28.19 20.24
CA GLU A 51 8.74 -28.31 18.90
C GLU A 51 7.48 -27.43 18.75
N LYS A 52 6.60 -27.40 19.76
CA LYS A 52 5.42 -26.52 19.79
C LYS A 52 5.79 -25.04 19.79
N HIS A 53 6.77 -24.63 20.60
CA HIS A 53 7.25 -23.24 20.63
C HIS A 53 7.92 -22.85 19.32
N SER A 54 8.67 -23.76 18.68
CA SER A 54 9.29 -23.51 17.38
C SER A 54 8.23 -23.33 16.29
N ALA A 55 7.18 -24.17 16.26
CA ALA A 55 6.09 -24.04 15.32
C ALA A 55 5.30 -22.74 15.51
N ALA A 56 4.98 -22.38 16.76
CA ALA A 56 4.31 -21.12 17.08
C ALA A 56 5.17 -19.89 16.72
N TYR A 57 6.49 -19.99 16.88
CA TYR A 57 7.42 -18.93 16.50
C TYR A 57 7.50 -18.75 14.98
N GLU A 58 7.56 -19.85 14.22
CA GLU A 58 7.51 -19.79 12.75
C GLU A 58 6.19 -19.23 12.22
N GLU A 59 5.06 -19.62 12.83
CA GLU A 59 3.74 -19.08 12.49
C GLU A 59 3.66 -17.57 12.78
N THR A 60 4.12 -17.15 13.97
CA THR A 60 4.19 -15.73 14.34
C THR A 60 5.08 -14.92 13.40
N LEU A 61 6.21 -15.49 12.95
CA LEU A 61 7.10 -14.85 11.98
C LEU A 61 6.42 -14.63 10.64
N LYS A 62 5.72 -15.65 10.12
CA LYS A 62 4.96 -15.56 8.87
C LYS A 62 3.84 -14.54 8.97
N GLU A 63 3.07 -14.55 10.06
CA GLU A 63 2.03 -13.56 10.31
C GLU A 63 2.61 -12.14 10.37
N ASN A 64 3.76 -11.95 11.00
CA ASN A 64 4.42 -10.64 11.09
C ASN A 64 4.92 -10.16 9.71
N GLU A 65 5.52 -11.04 8.91
CA GLU A 65 5.92 -10.73 7.53
C GLU A 65 4.70 -10.35 6.67
N GLN A 66 3.59 -11.06 6.83
CA GLN A 66 2.35 -10.79 6.11
C GLN A 66 1.72 -9.46 6.54
N LEU A 67 1.61 -9.21 7.85
CA LEU A 67 1.11 -7.93 8.38
C LEU A 67 1.96 -6.74 7.94
N LYS A 68 3.29 -6.91 7.83
CA LYS A 68 4.19 -5.88 7.33
C LYS A 68 3.93 -5.59 5.84
N SER A 69 3.73 -6.63 5.03
CA SER A 69 3.36 -6.48 3.62
C SER A 69 2.03 -5.76 3.48
N ASP A 70 1.01 -6.18 4.24
CA ASP A 70 -0.32 -5.58 4.22
C ASP A 70 -0.28 -4.10 4.66
N ALA A 71 0.54 -3.77 5.68
CA ALA A 71 0.74 -2.40 6.14
C ALA A 71 1.42 -1.51 5.08
N ASP A 72 2.40 -2.04 4.35
CA ASP A 72 3.07 -1.32 3.27
C ASP A 72 2.12 -1.09 2.08
N ASP A 73 1.24 -2.04 1.77
CA ASP A 73 0.24 -1.90 0.72
C ASP A 73 -0.87 -0.93 1.11
N LEU A 74 -1.38 -1.00 2.35
CA LEU A 74 -2.30 0.00 2.91
C LEU A 74 -1.68 1.39 2.91
N LYS A 75 -0.40 1.52 3.22
CA LYS A 75 0.30 2.82 3.17
C LYS A 75 0.36 3.37 1.75
N LYS A 76 0.68 2.54 0.74
CA LYS A 76 0.61 2.95 -0.67
C LYS A 76 -0.80 3.34 -1.08
N GLU A 77 -1.82 2.66 -0.58
CA GLU A 77 -3.22 2.99 -0.87
C GLU A 77 -3.65 4.30 -0.20
N ILE A 78 -3.24 4.54 1.05
CA ILE A 78 -3.42 5.82 1.75
C ILE A 78 -2.70 6.95 1.01
N ASP A 79 -1.47 6.72 0.53
CA ASP A 79 -0.71 7.72 -0.23
C ASP A 79 -1.35 7.97 -1.61
N ARG A 80 -2.01 6.97 -2.22
CA ARG A 80 -2.83 7.15 -3.43
C ARG A 80 -4.14 7.91 -3.15
N LEU A 81 -4.74 7.72 -1.98
CA LEU A 81 -6.00 8.34 -1.57
C LEU A 81 -5.82 9.75 -0.98
N LYS A 82 -4.64 10.08 -0.45
CA LYS A 82 -4.24 11.45 -0.15
C LYS A 82 -4.02 12.21 -1.46
N SER A 83 -5.11 12.61 -2.09
CA SER A 83 -5.01 13.58 -3.18
C SER A 83 -4.36 14.86 -2.64
N PRO A 84 -3.31 15.39 -3.28
CA PRO A 84 -2.76 16.70 -2.92
C PRO A 84 -3.71 17.85 -3.28
N VAL A 85 -4.83 17.54 -3.95
CA VAL A 85 -5.84 18.50 -4.37
C VAL A 85 -6.79 18.80 -3.21
N LEU A 86 -6.77 20.04 -2.73
CA LEU A 86 -7.66 20.51 -1.68
C LEU A 86 -9.01 20.92 -2.26
N TYR A 87 -10.04 21.04 -1.41
CA TYR A 87 -11.36 21.53 -1.83
C TYR A 87 -11.27 22.89 -2.59
N GLN A 88 -10.41 23.78 -2.10
CA GLN A 88 -10.16 25.09 -2.72
C GLN A 88 -9.59 24.96 -4.14
N ASP A 89 -8.77 23.96 -4.40
CA ASP A 89 -8.20 23.74 -5.73
C ASP A 89 -9.29 23.38 -6.75
N PHE A 90 -10.35 22.66 -6.36
CA PHE A 90 -11.50 22.43 -7.23
C PHE A 90 -12.27 23.70 -7.52
N LEU A 91 -12.50 24.54 -6.51
CA LEU A 91 -13.17 25.83 -6.71
C LEU A 91 -12.39 26.72 -7.68
N ASP A 92 -11.07 26.77 -7.51
CA ASP A 92 -10.19 27.55 -8.37
C ASP A 92 -10.16 26.97 -9.80
N ALA A 93 -10.12 25.65 -9.96
CA ALA A 93 -10.14 24.99 -11.26
C ALA A 93 -11.48 25.18 -12.00
N VAL A 94 -12.60 25.03 -11.30
CA VAL A 94 -13.94 25.30 -11.84
C VAL A 94 -14.04 26.76 -12.26
N ARG A 95 -13.56 27.69 -11.43
CA ARG A 95 -13.54 29.11 -11.76
C ARG A 95 -12.75 29.40 -13.03
N THR A 96 -11.59 28.79 -13.21
CA THR A 96 -10.80 28.92 -14.45
C THR A 96 -11.64 28.54 -15.69
N VAL A 97 -12.36 27.41 -15.65
CA VAL A 97 -13.18 26.98 -16.79
C VAL A 97 -14.41 27.87 -16.99
N GLU A 98 -15.05 28.30 -15.90
CA GLU A 98 -16.17 29.24 -15.97
C GLU A 98 -15.77 30.62 -16.51
N ASP A 99 -14.56 31.08 -16.22
CA ASP A 99 -14.04 32.33 -16.77
C ASP A 99 -13.62 32.16 -18.24
N TYR A 100 -12.96 31.04 -18.59
CA TYR A 100 -12.70 30.65 -19.99
C TYR A 100 -13.98 30.59 -20.84
N LYS A 101 -15.08 30.03 -20.30
CA LYS A 101 -16.38 29.91 -20.97
C LYS A 101 -16.98 31.27 -21.37
N LYS A 102 -16.69 32.33 -20.60
CA LYS A 102 -17.19 33.69 -20.85
C LYS A 102 -16.38 34.44 -21.91
N GLU A 103 -15.24 33.91 -22.34
CA GLU A 103 -14.38 34.61 -23.28
C GLU A 103 -15.00 34.68 -24.67
N ASP A 104 -14.93 35.87 -25.25
CA ASP A 104 -15.50 36.21 -26.56
C ASP A 104 -14.47 36.13 -27.69
N SER A 105 -13.18 35.95 -27.36
CA SER A 105 -12.09 35.94 -28.31
C SER A 105 -11.10 34.82 -28.01
N PHE A 106 -10.60 34.20 -29.08
CA PHE A 106 -9.62 33.13 -28.96
C PHE A 106 -8.33 33.59 -28.27
N ILE A 107 -7.91 34.83 -28.52
CA ILE A 107 -6.69 35.40 -27.91
C ILE A 107 -6.78 35.40 -26.38
N LYS A 108 -7.92 35.80 -25.80
CA LYS A 108 -8.12 35.74 -24.35
C LYS A 108 -8.34 34.32 -23.85
N ALA A 109 -9.09 33.50 -24.60
CA ALA A 109 -9.33 32.10 -24.24
C ALA A 109 -8.03 31.31 -24.09
N LYS A 110 -7.01 31.61 -24.90
CA LYS A 110 -5.67 31.01 -24.82
C LYS A 110 -4.97 31.23 -23.47
N ASP A 111 -5.28 32.30 -22.75
CA ASP A 111 -4.61 32.62 -21.48
C ASP A 111 -4.99 31.64 -20.35
N TYR A 112 -6.08 30.88 -20.52
CA TYR A 112 -6.51 29.86 -19.55
C TYR A 112 -5.78 28.53 -19.71
N PHE A 113 -5.04 28.34 -20.81
CA PHE A 113 -4.30 27.12 -21.09
C PHE A 113 -2.89 27.15 -20.49
N ALA A 114 -2.43 25.98 -20.08
CA ALA A 114 -1.08 25.77 -19.59
C ALA A 114 -0.07 26.00 -20.71
N PHE A 115 1.07 26.59 -20.38
CA PHE A 115 2.22 26.59 -21.28
C PHE A 115 2.79 25.16 -21.35
N SER A 116 2.49 24.45 -22.43
CA SER A 116 3.01 23.12 -22.72
C SER A 116 3.96 23.16 -23.91
N LEU A 117 5.10 22.48 -23.81
CA LEU A 117 6.07 22.33 -24.91
C LEU A 117 5.57 21.42 -26.04
N ILE A 118 4.45 20.72 -25.84
CA ILE A 118 3.98 19.62 -26.72
C ILE A 118 2.70 20.01 -27.48
N GLY A 119 1.98 21.04 -27.03
CA GLY A 119 0.77 21.56 -27.66
C GLY A 119 0.97 22.97 -28.22
N GLY A 120 0.05 23.41 -29.08
CA GLY A 120 0.15 24.70 -29.77
C GLY A 120 -1.21 25.32 -30.05
N PHE A 121 -1.18 26.56 -30.53
CA PHE A 121 -2.39 27.22 -31.04
C PHE A 121 -2.22 27.45 -32.52
N SER A 122 -3.21 27.02 -33.28
CA SER A 122 -3.27 27.21 -34.71
C SER A 122 -4.05 28.49 -35.02
N SER A 123 -3.58 29.23 -36.03
CA SER A 123 -4.33 30.32 -36.64
C SER A 123 -5.41 29.83 -37.61
N LEU A 124 -5.63 28.51 -37.68
CA LEU A 124 -6.60 27.84 -38.54
C LEU A 124 -7.36 26.78 -37.72
N ASP A 125 -8.65 26.64 -37.98
CA ASP A 125 -9.49 25.53 -37.51
C ASP A 125 -9.34 24.35 -38.48
N SER A 126 -9.98 23.22 -38.17
CA SER A 126 -10.00 22.05 -39.07
C SER A 126 -10.53 22.35 -40.48
N ALA A 127 -11.28 23.45 -40.67
CA ALA A 127 -11.79 23.92 -41.95
C ALA A 127 -10.93 25.00 -42.63
N GLY A 128 -9.83 25.45 -42.00
CA GLY A 128 -8.92 26.46 -42.52
C GLY A 128 -9.46 27.90 -42.51
N LYS A 129 -10.46 28.21 -41.69
CA LYS A 129 -11.23 29.46 -41.72
C LYS A 129 -11.00 30.41 -40.55
N CYS A 130 -10.64 29.91 -39.36
CA CYS A 130 -10.58 30.74 -38.15
C CYS A 130 -9.35 30.41 -37.27
N PRO A 131 -8.68 31.39 -36.67
CA PRO A 131 -7.68 31.14 -35.63
C PRO A 131 -8.35 30.68 -34.35
N CYS A 132 -8.68 29.38 -34.28
CA CYS A 132 -9.28 28.80 -33.09
C CYS A 132 -8.88 27.34 -32.83
N GLY A 133 -7.93 26.77 -33.58
CA GLY A 133 -7.43 25.42 -33.32
C GLY A 133 -6.53 25.38 -32.09
N ILE A 134 -6.79 24.43 -31.19
CA ILE A 134 -5.95 24.13 -30.03
C ILE A 134 -5.41 22.72 -30.20
N ASP A 135 -4.10 22.59 -30.29
CA ASP A 135 -3.43 21.31 -30.50
C ASP A 135 -2.87 20.81 -29.16
N PHE A 136 -3.21 19.56 -28.84
CA PHE A 136 -2.68 18.82 -27.71
C PHE A 136 -1.94 17.57 -28.22
N LYS A 137 -1.22 16.90 -27.32
CA LYS A 137 -0.56 15.63 -27.63
C LYS A 137 -1.55 14.55 -28.08
N SER A 138 -2.77 14.58 -27.56
CA SER A 138 -3.82 13.58 -27.81
C SER A 138 -4.69 13.88 -29.03
N GLY A 139 -4.57 15.07 -29.62
CA GLY A 139 -5.40 15.52 -30.72
C GLY A 139 -5.62 17.03 -30.67
N SER A 140 -6.50 17.51 -31.54
CA SER A 140 -6.79 18.94 -31.69
C SER A 140 -8.27 19.22 -31.44
N ILE A 141 -8.59 20.38 -30.87
CA ILE A 141 -9.96 20.84 -30.73
C ILE A 141 -10.11 22.24 -31.33
N ASP A 142 -11.15 22.43 -32.12
CA ASP A 142 -11.57 23.73 -32.59
C ASP A 142 -12.33 24.46 -31.47
N TRP A 143 -11.75 25.54 -30.98
CA TRP A 143 -12.38 26.43 -30.02
C TRP A 143 -13.61 27.10 -30.64
N LYS A 144 -14.71 27.09 -29.89
CA LYS A 144 -15.96 27.76 -30.24
C LYS A 144 -16.45 28.57 -29.04
N PRO A 145 -16.72 29.87 -29.18
CA PRO A 145 -17.28 30.66 -28.09
C PRO A 145 -18.65 30.12 -27.69
N ASN A 146 -19.01 30.27 -26.40
CA ASN A 146 -20.31 29.86 -25.85
C ASN A 146 -20.66 28.37 -26.08
N SER A 147 -19.66 27.51 -26.27
CA SER A 147 -19.87 26.08 -26.53
C SER A 147 -19.93 25.24 -25.26
N VAL A 148 -19.31 25.71 -24.18
CA VAL A 148 -19.28 25.05 -22.87
C VAL A 148 -20.48 25.51 -22.05
N LEU A 149 -21.24 24.57 -21.50
CA LEU A 149 -22.44 24.81 -20.70
C LEU A 149 -22.14 24.48 -19.23
N ASP A 150 -22.90 23.56 -18.63
CA ASP A 150 -22.85 23.29 -17.19
C ASP A 150 -21.88 22.15 -16.85
N LEU A 151 -21.25 22.25 -15.68
CA LEU A 151 -20.41 21.19 -15.14
C LEU A 151 -21.26 19.95 -14.86
N LYS A 152 -20.89 18.82 -15.46
CA LYS A 152 -21.56 17.52 -15.32
C LYS A 152 -20.88 16.64 -14.27
N GLU A 153 -19.54 16.61 -14.29
CA GLU A 153 -18.76 15.69 -13.46
C GLU A 153 -17.39 16.30 -13.09
N LEU A 154 -16.91 15.91 -11.92
CA LEU A 154 -15.62 16.28 -11.37
C LEU A 154 -14.87 15.03 -10.92
N GLY A 155 -13.57 14.98 -11.21
CA GLY A 155 -12.69 13.88 -10.86
C GLY A 155 -11.27 14.35 -10.56
N ILE A 156 -10.46 13.42 -10.04
CA ILE A 156 -9.05 13.62 -9.72
C ILE A 156 -8.26 12.51 -10.40
N GLU A 157 -7.20 12.88 -11.13
CA GLU A 157 -6.24 11.94 -11.68
C GLU A 157 -4.83 12.29 -11.20
N GLY A 158 -4.42 11.70 -10.08
CA GLY A 158 -3.16 12.04 -9.42
C GLY A 158 -3.19 13.48 -8.88
N GLU A 159 -2.36 14.35 -9.47
CA GLU A 159 -2.30 15.78 -9.13
C GLU A 159 -3.17 16.66 -10.04
N ARG A 160 -3.87 16.06 -11.00
CA ARG A 160 -4.71 16.77 -11.97
C ARG A 160 -6.16 16.76 -11.55
N ILE A 161 -6.87 17.84 -11.87
CA ILE A 161 -8.32 17.92 -11.73
C ILE A 161 -8.94 17.66 -13.10
N VAL A 162 -9.94 16.80 -13.16
CA VAL A 162 -10.70 16.50 -14.38
C VAL A 162 -12.10 17.08 -14.23
N LEU A 163 -12.49 17.95 -15.15
CA LEU A 163 -13.80 18.59 -15.15
C LEU A 163 -14.51 18.30 -16.48
N THR A 164 -15.66 17.65 -16.42
CA THR A 164 -16.49 17.39 -17.60
C THR A 164 -17.64 18.37 -17.66
N TYR A 165 -17.77 19.08 -18.77
CA TYR A 165 -18.85 20.03 -19.01
C TYR A 165 -19.71 19.59 -20.18
N GLN A 166 -21.01 19.84 -20.04
CA GLN A 166 -21.95 19.74 -21.14
C GLN A 166 -21.57 20.72 -22.24
N THR A 167 -21.79 20.35 -23.50
CA THR A 167 -21.59 21.25 -24.64
C THR A 167 -22.91 21.57 -25.35
N ALA A 168 -22.96 22.73 -26.01
CA ALA A 168 -24.07 23.14 -26.85
C ALA A 168 -24.47 22.07 -27.88
N GLU A 169 -25.75 22.01 -28.29
CA GLU A 169 -26.28 20.95 -29.18
C GLU A 169 -25.52 20.81 -30.51
N MET A 170 -24.95 21.91 -31.01
CA MET A 170 -24.13 21.94 -32.22
C MET A 170 -22.79 21.19 -32.09
N ILE A 171 -22.40 20.82 -30.87
CA ILE A 171 -21.25 19.97 -30.58
C ILE A 171 -21.76 18.60 -30.16
N LYS A 172 -21.29 17.57 -30.87
CA LYS A 172 -21.78 16.20 -30.70
C LYS A 172 -21.44 15.63 -29.31
N ASP A 173 -20.26 15.96 -28.80
CA ASP A 173 -19.63 15.36 -27.63
C ASP A 173 -19.46 16.41 -26.51
N ASP A 174 -19.45 15.99 -25.25
CA ASP A 174 -19.15 16.84 -24.09
C ASP A 174 -17.64 17.13 -24.03
N TYR A 175 -17.25 18.21 -23.36
CA TYR A 175 -15.84 18.58 -23.19
C TYR A 175 -15.33 18.13 -21.82
N GLN A 176 -14.19 17.47 -21.82
CA GLN A 176 -13.44 17.12 -20.62
C GLN A 176 -12.17 17.95 -20.55
N PHE A 177 -12.04 18.76 -19.50
CA PHE A 177 -10.90 19.60 -19.20
C PHE A 177 -10.01 18.90 -18.17
N ILE A 178 -8.74 18.71 -18.52
CA ILE A 178 -7.72 18.18 -17.64
C ILE A 178 -6.86 19.36 -17.20
N MET A 179 -6.87 19.61 -15.90
CA MET A 179 -6.35 20.81 -15.27
C MET A 179 -5.10 20.48 -14.46
N SER A 180 -4.10 21.36 -14.53
CA SER A 180 -2.92 21.29 -13.66
C SER A 180 -2.50 22.67 -13.16
N LYS A 181 -1.78 22.70 -12.03
CA LYS A 181 -1.31 23.94 -11.41
C LYS A 181 0.04 24.33 -12.00
N THR A 182 0.03 25.23 -12.99
CA THR A 182 1.21 25.56 -13.79
C THR A 182 1.16 26.99 -14.36
N LYS A 183 2.22 27.39 -15.06
CA LYS A 183 2.33 28.68 -15.77
C LYS A 183 1.49 28.64 -17.06
N GLY A 184 0.92 29.79 -17.43
CA GLY A 184 0.24 29.98 -18.72
C GLY A 184 1.19 30.56 -19.78
N PHE A 185 0.70 30.71 -21.01
CA PHE A 185 1.49 31.24 -22.13
C PHE A 185 1.93 32.69 -21.95
N ASN A 186 1.05 33.54 -21.44
CA ASN A 186 1.30 34.97 -21.23
C ASN A 186 1.37 35.35 -19.73
N ASP A 187 1.24 34.38 -18.83
CA ASP A 187 1.22 34.59 -17.37
C ASP A 187 2.06 33.52 -16.66
N GLU A 188 3.19 33.95 -16.11
CA GLU A 188 4.11 33.07 -15.38
C GLU A 188 3.64 32.71 -13.97
N THR A 189 2.51 33.23 -13.50
CA THR A 189 1.96 32.91 -12.18
C THR A 189 1.42 31.48 -12.18
N PRO A 190 1.90 30.59 -11.30
CA PRO A 190 1.34 29.24 -11.16
C PRO A 190 -0.11 29.29 -10.70
N ARG A 191 -1.03 28.80 -11.54
CA ARG A 191 -2.48 28.72 -11.27
C ARG A 191 -3.04 27.45 -11.90
N TRP A 192 -4.27 27.08 -11.57
CA TRP A 192 -4.98 26.01 -12.28
C TRP A 192 -5.24 26.43 -13.72
N ARG A 193 -4.62 25.74 -14.66
CA ARG A 193 -4.71 25.97 -16.11
C ARG A 193 -5.19 24.71 -16.81
N ILE A 194 -5.79 24.89 -17.99
CA ILE A 194 -6.19 23.79 -18.86
C ILE A 194 -4.92 23.22 -19.51
N GLU A 195 -4.51 22.02 -19.10
CA GLU A 195 -3.37 21.31 -19.68
C GLU A 195 -3.77 20.58 -20.95
N GLU A 196 -4.95 19.97 -20.95
CA GLU A 196 -5.48 19.19 -22.05
C GLU A 196 -7.00 19.30 -22.09
N MET A 197 -7.57 19.24 -23.29
CA MET A 197 -9.00 19.18 -23.50
C MET A 197 -9.31 18.01 -24.42
N LYS A 198 -10.33 17.21 -24.06
CA LYS A 198 -10.80 16.04 -24.81
C LYS A 198 -12.29 16.15 -25.06
N THR A 199 -12.78 15.41 -26.04
CA THR A 199 -14.21 15.17 -26.23
C THR A 199 -14.60 13.81 -25.66
N ILE A 200 -15.76 13.75 -25.00
CA ILE A 200 -16.34 12.51 -24.48
C ILE A 200 -17.78 12.37 -24.96
N ALA A 201 -18.24 11.14 -25.21
CA ALA A 201 -19.62 10.92 -25.62
C ALA A 201 -20.61 11.44 -24.56
N LYS A 202 -21.67 12.11 -25.01
CA LYS A 202 -22.74 12.66 -24.15
C LYS A 202 -23.48 11.61 -23.34
#